data_AF-A0A3D5PHB0-F1
#
_entry.id   AF-A0A3D5PHB0-F1
#
_cell.length_a   1.000
_cell.length_b   1.000
_cell.length_c   1.000
_cell.angle_alpha   90.00
_cell.angle_beta   90.00
_cell.angle_gamma   90.00
#
_symmetry.space_group_name_H-M   'P 1'
#
loop_
_entity.id
_entity.type
_entity.pdbx_description
1 polymer ?
#
loop_
_entity_poly.entity_id
_entity_poly.type
_entity_poly.pdbx_seq_one_letter_code
_entity_poly.pdbx_strand_id
1 'polypeptide(L)'
;REALLLLQRGGFIEIASNGRPIVARPTATNVLEQLSGSARFLMSSKDGERSFQDARRLFEAAIARNAAEIATPEDIERIGAALKANREALGNAEAFERTDVEFHLAIANTGGNTVFSALHSAIAEWLSLQRKVSLR
;
A
#
# COMPACT_ATOMS: atom_id res chain seq x y z
N ARG A 1 16.63 -26.09 6.63
CA ARG A 1 15.86 -25.06 7.36
C ARG A 1 15.90 -23.71 6.63
N GLU A 2 17.06 -23.25 6.17
CA GLU A 2 17.21 -21.97 5.44
C GLU A 2 16.46 -21.91 4.10
N ALA A 3 16.48 -23.00 3.32
CA ALA A 3 15.71 -23.07 2.07
C ALA A 3 14.20 -22.83 2.27
N LEU A 4 13.63 -23.37 3.36
CA LEU A 4 12.21 -23.13 3.70
C LEU A 4 11.98 -21.67 4.10
N LEU A 5 12.90 -21.04 4.83
CA LEU A 5 12.80 -19.62 5.18
C LEU A 5 12.87 -18.72 3.94
N LEU A 6 13.70 -19.05 2.96
CA LEU A 6 13.77 -18.32 1.68
C LEU A 6 12.48 -18.46 0.88
N LEU A 7 11.94 -19.68 0.79
CA LEU A 7 10.65 -19.92 0.12
C LEU A 7 9.50 -19.20 0.83
N GLN A 8 9.50 -19.19 2.16
CA GLN A 8 8.48 -18.50 2.96
C GLN A 8 8.55 -16.98 2.76
N ARG A 9 9.75 -16.40 2.81
CA ARG A 9 9.96 -14.98 2.51
C ARG A 9 9.54 -14.63 1.08
N GLY A 10 9.80 -15.52 0.13
CA GLY A 10 9.39 -15.36 -1.26
C GLY A 10 7.89 -15.51 -1.51
N GLY A 11 7.09 -15.90 -0.52
CA GLY A 11 5.66 -16.18 -0.68
C GLY A 11 5.34 -17.50 -1.40
N PHE A 12 6.33 -18.39 -1.55
CA PHE A 12 6.17 -19.69 -2.21
C PHE A 12 5.64 -20.79 -1.28
N ILE A 13 5.69 -20.55 0.03
CA ILE A 13 5.10 -21.41 1.04
C ILE A 13 4.43 -20.60 2.14
N GLU A 14 3.36 -21.14 2.69
CA GLU A 14 2.67 -20.63 3.87
C GLU A 14 2.58 -21.72 4.95
N ILE A 15 2.48 -21.33 6.22
CA ILE A 15 2.38 -22.29 7.33
C ILE A 15 0.91 -22.49 7.66
N ALA A 16 0.41 -23.71 7.43
CA ALA A 16 -0.96 -24.07 7.77
C ALA A 16 -1.17 -24.05 9.30
N SER A 17 -2.44 -24.03 9.74
CA SER A 17 -2.81 -24.03 11.16
C SER A 17 -2.23 -25.20 11.97
N ASN A 18 -1.88 -26.30 11.31
CA ASN A 18 -1.22 -27.47 11.90
C ASN A 18 0.32 -27.39 11.91
N GLY A 19 0.90 -26.24 11.55
CA GLY A 19 2.35 -25.99 11.55
C GLY A 19 3.10 -26.55 10.34
N ARG A 20 2.43 -27.19 9.37
CA ARG A 20 3.09 -27.75 8.18
C ARG A 20 3.17 -26.72 7.06
N PRO A 21 4.32 -26.58 6.37
CA PRO A 21 4.41 -25.75 5.18
C PRO A 21 3.57 -26.33 4.04
N ILE A 22 2.81 -25.47 3.37
CA ILE A 22 2.09 -25.80 2.12
C ILE A 22 2.56 -24.87 1.01
N VAL A 23 2.44 -25.32 -0.25
CA VAL A 23 2.84 -24.53 -1.42
C VAL A 23 1.84 -23.40 -1.64
N ALA A 24 2.37 -22.18 -1.80
CA ALA A 24 1.61 -20.97 -2.08
C ALA A 24 2.12 -20.29 -3.36
N ARG A 25 1.28 -19.43 -3.94
CA ARG A 25 1.68 -18.54 -5.03
C ARG A 25 2.02 -17.16 -4.46
N PRO A 26 3.17 -16.56 -4.80
CA PRO A 26 3.48 -15.21 -4.37
C PRO A 26 2.42 -14.22 -4.84
N THR A 27 2.05 -13.31 -3.94
CA THR A 27 1.17 -12.18 -4.23
C THR A 27 1.99 -10.90 -4.40
N ALA A 28 1.39 -9.86 -5.00
CA ALA A 28 2.01 -8.54 -5.07
C ALA A 28 2.41 -8.01 -3.67
N THR A 29 1.57 -8.27 -2.67
CA THR A 29 1.83 -7.94 -1.26
C THR A 29 3.10 -8.64 -0.77
N ASN A 30 3.26 -9.95 -1.00
CA ASN A 30 4.46 -10.68 -0.55
C ASN A 30 5.75 -10.14 -1.18
N VAL A 31 5.70 -9.70 -2.44
CA VAL A 31 6.86 -9.10 -3.11
C VAL A 31 7.21 -7.75 -2.49
N LEU A 32 6.21 -6.91 -2.22
CA LEU A 32 6.43 -5.58 -1.64
C LEU A 32 6.87 -5.65 -0.17
N GLU A 33 6.35 -6.60 0.61
CA GLU A 33 6.79 -6.84 1.99
C GLU A 33 8.28 -7.16 2.07
N GLN A 34 8.81 -7.93 1.10
CA GLN A 34 10.26 -8.21 1.03
C GLN A 34 11.10 -6.95 0.79
N LEU A 35 10.55 -5.97 0.07
CA LEU A 35 11.24 -4.70 -0.21
C LEU A 35 11.15 -3.72 0.96
N SER A 36 10.23 -3.94 1.91
CA SER A 36 9.92 -2.98 2.99
C SER A 36 11.15 -2.58 3.83
N GLY A 37 12.05 -3.51 4.15
CA GLY A 37 13.25 -3.21 4.93
C GLY A 37 14.19 -2.23 4.24
N SER A 38 14.51 -2.50 2.97
CA SER A 38 15.38 -1.64 2.16
C SER A 38 14.71 -0.30 1.82
N ALA A 39 13.40 -0.32 1.55
CA ALA A 39 12.63 0.90 1.28
C ALA A 39 12.64 1.83 2.50
N ARG A 40 12.38 1.31 3.71
CA ARG A 40 12.47 2.09 4.96
C ARG A 40 13.86 2.67 5.18
N PHE A 41 14.91 1.92 4.89
CA PHE A 41 16.28 2.43 5.02
C PHE A 41 16.55 3.59 4.06
N LEU A 42 16.17 3.48 2.78
CA LEU A 42 16.34 4.56 1.79
C LEU A 42 15.57 5.82 2.20
N MET A 43 14.33 5.65 2.67
CA MET A 43 13.46 6.75 3.11
C MET A 43 13.89 7.44 4.41
N SER A 44 14.85 6.86 5.15
CA SER A 44 15.39 7.50 6.36
C SER A 44 16.19 8.79 6.06
N SER A 45 16.58 8.99 4.80
CA SER A 45 17.22 10.22 4.32
C SER A 45 16.21 11.18 3.68
N LYS A 46 16.46 12.49 3.76
CA LYS A 46 15.61 13.51 3.11
C LYS A 46 15.52 13.33 1.58
N ASP A 47 16.62 12.96 0.94
CA ASP A 47 16.65 12.74 -0.51
C ASP A 47 15.85 11.49 -0.90
N GLY A 48 15.96 10.42 -0.09
CA GLY A 48 15.16 9.22 -0.26
C GLY A 48 13.67 9.50 -0.06
N GLU A 49 13.29 10.18 1.02
CA GLU A 49 11.91 10.61 1.26
C GLU A 49 11.34 11.37 0.06
N ARG A 50 12.08 12.38 -0.44
CA ARG A 50 11.66 13.16 -1.60
C ARG A 50 11.47 12.28 -2.84
N SER A 51 12.41 11.37 -3.09
CA SER A 51 12.35 10.47 -4.24
C SER A 51 11.12 9.55 -4.18
N PHE A 52 10.77 9.05 -2.99
CA PHE A 52 9.57 8.24 -2.78
C PHE A 52 8.28 9.04 -2.90
N GLN A 53 8.25 10.30 -2.44
CA GLN A 53 7.12 11.21 -2.66
C GLN A 53 6.89 11.48 -4.15
N ASP A 54 7.96 11.70 -4.92
CA ASP A 54 7.86 11.91 -6.37
C ASP A 54 7.39 10.64 -7.09
N ALA A 55 7.90 9.47 -6.69
CA ALA A 55 7.41 8.19 -7.19
C ALA A 55 5.92 7.99 -6.88
N ARG A 56 5.50 8.25 -5.62
CA ARG A 56 4.10 8.17 -5.20
C ARG A 56 3.20 9.03 -6.08
N ARG A 57 3.56 10.30 -6.30
CA ARG A 57 2.78 11.22 -7.14
C ARG A 57 2.56 10.69 -8.55
N LEU A 58 3.60 10.15 -9.18
CA LEU A 58 3.50 9.60 -10.53
C LEU A 58 2.59 8.37 -10.56
N PHE A 59 2.74 7.46 -9.60
CA PHE A 59 1.89 6.27 -9.51
C PHE A 59 0.43 6.61 -9.24
N GLU A 60 0.15 7.46 -8.26
CA GLU A 60 -1.22 7.88 -7.93
C GLU A 60 -1.90 8.57 -9.13
N ALA A 61 -1.18 9.42 -9.86
CA ALA A 61 -1.73 10.06 -11.05
C ALA A 61 -2.06 9.05 -12.16
N ALA A 62 -1.17 8.07 -12.42
CA ALA A 62 -1.40 7.03 -13.41
C ALA A 62 -2.57 6.11 -13.02
N ILE A 63 -2.66 5.73 -11.75
CA ILE A 63 -3.75 4.91 -11.19
C ILE A 63 -5.07 5.66 -11.27
N ALA A 64 -5.11 6.93 -10.87
CA ALA A 64 -6.31 7.75 -10.95
C ALA A 64 -6.80 7.92 -12.39
N ARG A 65 -5.88 8.12 -13.34
CA ARG A 65 -6.21 8.16 -14.76
C ARG A 65 -6.81 6.83 -15.24
N ASN A 66 -6.18 5.71 -14.91
CA ASN A 66 -6.69 4.39 -15.28
C ASN A 66 -8.08 4.14 -14.68
N ALA A 67 -8.27 4.46 -13.40
CA ALA A 67 -9.56 4.35 -12.72
C ALA A 67 -10.65 5.19 -13.42
N ALA A 68 -10.33 6.42 -13.82
CA ALA A 68 -11.27 7.28 -14.55
C ALA A 68 -11.71 6.70 -15.91
N GLU A 69 -10.89 5.87 -16.55
CA GLU A 69 -11.20 5.23 -17.83
C GLU A 69 -12.08 3.98 -17.68
N ILE A 70 -12.04 3.28 -16.53
CA ILE A 70 -12.65 1.94 -16.37
C ILE A 70 -13.65 1.79 -15.21
N ALA A 71 -13.79 2.79 -14.34
CA ALA A 71 -14.59 2.71 -13.13
C ALA A 71 -16.05 2.35 -13.41
N THR A 72 -16.59 1.41 -12.64
CA THR A 72 -18.04 1.13 -12.63
C THR A 72 -18.77 2.13 -11.73
N PRO A 73 -20.11 2.25 -11.83
CA PRO A 73 -20.89 3.06 -10.89
C PRO A 73 -20.62 2.70 -9.41
N GLU A 74 -20.45 1.42 -9.11
CA GLU A 74 -20.13 0.93 -7.76
C GLU A 74 -18.73 1.33 -7.30
N ASP A 75 -17.74 1.40 -8.21
CA ASP A 75 -16.42 1.96 -7.90
C ASP A 75 -16.54 3.45 -7.54
N ILE A 76 -17.30 4.22 -8.32
CA ILE A 76 -17.51 5.66 -8.09
C ILE A 76 -18.22 5.91 -6.75
N GLU A 77 -19.23 5.10 -6.40
CA GLU A 77 -19.89 5.18 -5.08
C GLU A 77 -18.90 4.89 -3.94
N ARG A 78 -18.07 3.86 -4.07
CA ARG A 78 -17.03 3.53 -3.07
C ARG A 78 -16.01 4.66 -2.90
N ILE A 79 -15.50 5.21 -4.01
CA ILE A 79 -14.56 6.34 -3.98
C ILE A 79 -15.22 7.58 -3.35
N GLY A 80 -16.48 7.87 -3.71
CA GLY A 80 -17.24 8.98 -3.16
C GLY A 80 -17.49 8.85 -1.64
N ALA A 81 -17.80 7.65 -1.17
CA ALA A 81 -17.96 7.37 0.25
C ALA A 81 -16.65 7.58 1.03
N ALA A 82 -15.52 7.09 0.51
CA ALA A 82 -14.21 7.29 1.13
C ALA A 82 -13.81 8.78 1.16
N LEU A 83 -14.06 9.53 0.09
CA LEU A 83 -13.83 10.97 0.05
C LEU A 83 -14.68 11.73 1.07
N LYS A 84 -15.95 11.33 1.24
CA LYS A 84 -16.84 11.92 2.24
C LYS A 84 -16.29 11.69 3.65
N ALA A 85 -15.88 10.47 3.98
CA ALA A 85 -15.29 10.14 5.27
C ALA A 85 -14.01 10.97 5.54
N ASN A 86 -13.17 11.18 4.52
CA ASN A 86 -11.98 12.03 4.65
C ASN A 86 -12.31 13.50 4.93
N ARG A 87 -13.34 14.05 4.27
CA ARG A 87 -13.82 15.42 4.55
C ARG A 87 -14.39 15.55 5.96
N GLU A 88 -15.09 14.53 6.45
CA GLU A 88 -15.62 14.50 7.81
C GLU A 88 -14.53 14.38 8.88
N ALA A 89 -13.33 13.88 8.51
CA ALA A 89 -12.18 13.80 9.41
C ALA A 89 -11.39 15.12 9.54
N LEU A 90 -11.77 16.19 8.83
CA LEU A 90 -11.12 17.49 8.96
C LEU A 90 -11.16 17.99 10.41
N GLY A 91 -9.99 18.45 10.90
CA GLY A 91 -9.82 18.85 12.30
C GLY A 91 -9.30 17.73 13.21
N ASN A 92 -9.26 16.48 12.76
CA ASN A 92 -8.58 15.39 13.44
C ASN A 92 -7.47 14.82 12.55
N ALA A 93 -6.21 15.17 12.85
CA ALA A 93 -5.05 14.78 12.03
C ALA A 93 -4.89 13.26 11.86
N GLU A 94 -5.08 12.47 12.92
CA GLU A 94 -4.95 11.00 12.86
C GLU A 94 -6.06 10.37 12.01
N ALA A 95 -7.31 10.82 12.22
CA ALA A 95 -8.44 10.35 11.41
C ALA A 95 -8.30 10.79 9.94
N PHE A 96 -7.79 12.00 9.70
CA PHE A 96 -7.53 12.52 8.36
C PHE A 96 -6.46 11.69 7.64
N GLU A 97 -5.34 11.38 8.29
CA GLU A 97 -4.29 10.52 7.71
C GLU A 97 -4.84 9.13 7.33
N ARG A 98 -5.62 8.50 8.22
CA ARG A 98 -6.21 7.18 7.95
C ARG A 98 -7.18 7.22 6.77
N THR A 99 -8.09 8.18 6.77
CA THR A 99 -9.12 8.29 5.72
C THR A 99 -8.55 8.75 4.38
N ASP A 100 -7.43 9.48 4.37
CA ASP A 100 -6.69 9.82 3.15
C ASP A 100 -6.12 8.57 2.47
N VAL A 101 -5.49 7.68 3.25
CA VAL A 101 -5.00 6.39 2.75
C VAL A 101 -6.15 5.55 2.20
N GLU A 102 -7.30 5.50 2.90
CA GLU A 102 -8.50 4.77 2.47
C GLU A 102 -9.08 5.31 1.17
N PHE A 103 -9.12 6.64 0.99
CA PHE A 103 -9.58 7.28 -0.24
C PHE A 103 -8.71 6.89 -1.44
N HIS A 104 -7.39 7.04 -1.32
CA HIS A 104 -6.48 6.67 -2.41
C HIS A 104 -6.48 5.15 -2.68
N LEU A 105 -6.66 4.32 -1.64
CA LEU A 105 -6.81 2.87 -1.81
C LEU A 105 -8.10 2.51 -2.56
N ALA A 106 -9.20 3.22 -2.31
CA ALA A 106 -10.44 3.03 -3.04
C ALA A 106 -10.26 3.28 -4.55
N ILE A 107 -9.49 4.31 -4.93
CA ILE A 107 -9.13 4.57 -6.33
C ILE A 107 -8.27 3.41 -6.87
N ALA A 108 -7.23 2.98 -6.14
CA ALA A 108 -6.34 1.91 -6.58
C ALA A 108 -7.02 0.54 -6.74
N ASN A 109 -8.11 0.29 -6.01
CA ASN A 109 -8.91 -0.93 -6.12
C ASN A 109 -9.81 -0.96 -7.36
N THR A 110 -9.97 0.14 -8.08
CA THR A 110 -10.78 0.21 -9.31
C THR A 110 -10.27 -0.80 -10.33
N GLY A 111 -11.18 -1.58 -10.92
CA GLY A 111 -10.82 -2.62 -11.89
C GLY A 111 -10.13 -3.86 -11.30
N GLY A 112 -9.94 -3.95 -9.97
CA GLY A 112 -9.49 -5.16 -9.29
C GLY A 112 -8.03 -5.55 -9.50
N ASN A 113 -7.18 -4.63 -9.97
CA ASN A 113 -5.75 -4.91 -10.13
C ASN A 113 -5.03 -4.90 -8.77
N THR A 114 -4.78 -6.09 -8.23
CA THR A 114 -4.15 -6.28 -6.91
C THR A 114 -2.74 -5.70 -6.81
N VAL A 115 -2.04 -5.48 -7.92
CA VAL A 115 -0.73 -4.83 -7.93
C VAL A 115 -0.84 -3.36 -7.55
N PHE A 116 -1.87 -2.66 -8.04
CA PHE A 116 -2.06 -1.23 -7.75
C PHE A 116 -2.38 -1.02 -6.27
N SER A 117 -3.29 -1.81 -5.72
CA SER A 117 -3.67 -1.78 -4.31
C SER A 117 -2.51 -2.11 -3.39
N ALA A 118 -1.72 -3.14 -3.74
CA ALA A 118 -0.56 -3.54 -2.95
C ALA A 118 0.53 -2.45 -2.98
N LEU A 119 0.81 -1.85 -4.15
CA LEU A 119 1.80 -0.78 -4.29
C LEU A 119 1.41 0.46 -3.48
N HIS A 120 0.15 0.88 -3.57
CA HIS A 120 -0.37 2.00 -2.78
C HIS A 120 -0.24 1.75 -1.29
N SER A 121 -0.65 0.55 -0.83
CA SER A 121 -0.58 0.18 0.59
C SER A 121 0.87 0.18 1.11
N ALA A 122 1.81 -0.33 0.33
CA ALA A 122 3.22 -0.36 0.69
C ALA A 122 3.81 1.06 0.82
N ILE A 123 3.56 1.93 -0.16
CA ILE A 123 4.02 3.32 -0.12
C ILE A 123 3.43 4.08 1.06
N ALA A 124 2.13 3.89 1.34
CA ALA A 124 1.45 4.51 2.48
C ALA A 124 2.06 4.07 3.82
N GLU A 125 2.34 2.76 3.98
CA GLU A 125 2.98 2.22 5.18
C GLU A 125 4.35 2.84 5.42
N TRP A 126 5.20 2.88 4.38
CA TRP A 126 6.56 3.40 4.51
C TRP A 126 6.57 4.90 4.88
N LEU A 127 5.64 5.69 4.33
CA LEU A 127 5.51 7.11 4.64
C LEU A 127 4.96 7.37 6.04
N SER A 128 3.98 6.57 6.51
CA SER A 128 3.45 6.73 7.87
C SER A 128 4.51 6.46 8.95
N LEU A 129 5.39 5.47 8.72
CA LEU A 129 6.49 5.17 9.63
C LEU A 129 7.52 6.31 9.73
N GLN A 130 7.83 7.00 8.63
CA GLN A 130 8.78 8.13 8.64
C GLN A 130 8.21 9.35 9.38
N ARG A 131 6.90 9.62 9.28
CA ARG A 131 6.24 10.66 10.08
C ARG A 131 6.39 10.42 11.59
N LYS A 132 6.29 9.17 12.05
CA LYS A 132 6.46 8.81 13.47
C LYS A 132 7.90 8.95 13.97
N VAL A 133 8.89 8.75 13.08
CA VAL A 133 10.31 8.90 13.43
C VAL A 133 10.71 10.38 13.48
N SER A 134 10.18 11.21 12.58
CA SER A 134 10.52 12.65 12.52
C SER A 134 9.83 13.50 13.59
N LEU A 135 8.81 12.96 14.27
CA LEU A 135 8.11 13.59 15.40
C LEU A 135 8.68 13.21 16.78
N ARG A 136 9.78 12.44 16.81
CA ARG A 136 10.58 12.15 18.02
C ARG A 136 11.86 12.96 18.00
#